data_AF-A0A383DYW1-F1
#
_entry.id   AF-A0A383DYW1-F1
#
_cell.length_a   1.000
_cell.length_b   1.000
_cell.length_c   1.000
_cell.angle_alpha   90.00
_cell.angle_beta   90.00
_cell.angle_gamma   90.00
#
_symmetry.space_group_name_H-M   'P 1'
#
loop_
_entity.id
_entity.type
_entity.pdbx_description
1 polymer ?
#
loop_
_entity_poly.entity_id
_entity_poly.type
_entity_poly.pdbx_seq_one_letter_code
_entity_poly.pdbx_strand_id
1 'polypeptide(L)'
;QNNCAACHSIGKGKLVGPDLAGVTSRRKKSWLIRQIQDPEGLIAEKDPIAIQLMQEADNVPMVSLELSDAEVAAVISYLKSTEQQAAVKAGLPSQYIPTLLISIVVLIGLTLIGLKAGSKNVDVR
;
A
#
# COMPACT_ATOMS: atom_id res chain seq x y z
N GLN A 1 -5.97 -14.35 -14.32
CA GLN A 1 -6.27 -13.51 -13.13
C GLN A 1 -7.24 -14.16 -12.14
N ASN A 2 -7.99 -15.23 -12.49
CA ASN A 2 -9.00 -15.79 -11.57
C ASN A 2 -8.45 -16.61 -10.39
N ASN A 3 -7.22 -17.15 -10.48
CA ASN A 3 -6.75 -18.13 -9.50
C ASN A 3 -6.39 -17.51 -8.13
N CYS A 4 -5.94 -16.25 -8.09
CA CYS A 4 -5.56 -15.58 -6.84
C CYS A 4 -6.76 -14.88 -6.17
N ALA A 5 -7.67 -14.33 -6.98
CA ALA A 5 -8.83 -13.57 -6.50
C ALA A 5 -9.90 -14.44 -5.81
N ALA A 6 -9.82 -15.77 -5.97
CA ALA A 6 -10.69 -16.71 -5.25
C ALA A 6 -10.43 -16.70 -3.74
N CYS A 7 -9.17 -16.51 -3.34
CA CYS A 7 -8.75 -16.61 -1.94
C CYS A 7 -8.27 -15.28 -1.36
N HIS A 8 -7.90 -14.31 -2.19
CA HIS A 8 -7.30 -13.06 -1.75
C HIS A 8 -8.06 -11.83 -2.25
N SER A 9 -8.04 -10.78 -1.43
CA SER A 9 -8.46 -9.45 -1.84
C SER A 9 -7.25 -8.51 -1.97
N ILE A 10 -7.48 -7.32 -2.55
CA ILE A 10 -6.54 -6.21 -2.55
C ILE A 10 -7.25 -4.99 -1.97
N GLY A 11 -6.94 -4.68 -0.70
CA GLY A 11 -7.45 -3.50 0.02
C GLY A 11 -8.89 -3.65 0.51
N LYS A 12 -9.42 -4.88 0.58
CA LYS A 12 -10.79 -5.17 1.02
C LYS A 12 -10.82 -6.10 2.25
N GLY A 13 -9.66 -6.38 2.85
CA GLY A 13 -9.54 -7.24 4.02
C GLY A 13 -9.28 -8.71 3.71
N LYS A 14 -9.21 -9.52 4.77
CA LYS A 14 -9.00 -10.97 4.71
C LYS A 14 -10.19 -11.65 4.03
N LEU A 15 -9.91 -12.66 3.19
CA LEU A 15 -10.89 -13.63 2.72
C LEU A 15 -10.54 -15.01 3.30
N VAL A 16 -10.20 -16.00 2.46
CA VAL A 16 -9.54 -17.23 2.91
C VAL A 16 -8.10 -16.92 3.27
N GLY A 17 -7.37 -16.30 2.32
CA GLY A 17 -6.02 -15.79 2.54
C GLY A 17 -6.00 -14.34 3.02
N PRO A 18 -4.83 -13.84 3.46
CA PRO A 18 -4.64 -12.45 3.87
C PRO A 18 -4.83 -11.46 2.71
N ASP A 19 -5.11 -10.20 3.05
CA ASP A 19 -5.15 -9.09 2.08
C ASP A 19 -3.75 -8.83 1.49
N LEU A 20 -3.69 -8.71 0.16
CA LEU A 20 -2.46 -8.49 -0.59
C LEU A 20 -2.09 -7.01 -0.76
N ALA A 21 -2.95 -6.05 -0.39
CA ALA A 21 -2.62 -4.63 -0.48
C ALA A 21 -1.37 -4.33 0.36
N GLY A 22 -0.30 -3.82 -0.27
CA GLY A 22 0.96 -3.46 0.40
C GLY A 22 1.92 -4.64 0.61
N VAL A 23 1.59 -5.84 0.14
CA VAL A 23 2.40 -7.04 0.37
C VAL A 23 3.81 -6.92 -0.22
N THR A 24 3.98 -6.22 -1.34
CA THR A 24 5.31 -6.06 -1.98
C THR A 24 6.24 -5.15 -1.18
N SER A 25 5.67 -4.33 -0.29
CA SER A 25 6.42 -3.52 0.68
C SER A 25 6.66 -4.26 2.00
N ARG A 26 5.74 -5.16 2.41
CA ARG A 26 5.82 -5.91 3.68
C ARG A 26 6.75 -7.13 3.64
N ARG A 27 7.06 -7.67 2.46
CA ARG A 27 7.78 -8.94 2.30
C ARG A 27 8.87 -8.83 1.24
N LYS A 28 9.96 -9.57 1.45
CA LYS A 28 11.07 -9.64 0.48
C LYS A 28 10.59 -10.31 -0.81
N LYS A 29 11.02 -9.79 -1.96
CA LYS A 29 10.69 -10.35 -3.28
C LYS A 29 10.99 -11.84 -3.38
N SER A 30 12.14 -12.29 -2.88
CA SER A 30 12.52 -13.71 -2.89
C SER A 30 11.56 -14.60 -2.10
N TRP A 31 11.07 -14.12 -0.96
CA TRP A 31 10.07 -14.86 -0.17
C TRP A 31 8.73 -14.91 -0.90
N LEU A 32 8.30 -13.81 -1.54
CA LEU A 32 7.08 -13.79 -2.35
C LEU A 32 7.15 -14.76 -3.53
N ILE A 33 8.31 -14.87 -4.19
CA ILE A 33 8.53 -15.85 -5.27
C ILE A 33 8.31 -17.26 -4.73
N ARG A 34 9.00 -17.64 -3.63
CA ARG A 34 8.83 -18.97 -3.02
C ARG A 34 7.40 -19.23 -2.58
N GLN A 35 6.74 -18.26 -1.94
CA GLN A 35 5.37 -18.42 -1.45
C GLN A 35 4.34 -18.64 -2.57
N ILE A 36 4.58 -18.06 -3.76
CA ILE A 36 3.70 -18.22 -4.91
C ILE A 36 3.99 -19.53 -5.67
N GLN A 37 5.26 -19.93 -5.77
CA GLN A 37 5.67 -21.12 -6.53
C GLN A 37 5.56 -22.41 -5.73
N ASP A 38 6.03 -22.39 -4.48
CA ASP A 38 6.13 -23.53 -3.59
C ASP A 38 5.73 -23.14 -2.16
N PRO A 39 4.43 -22.85 -1.93
CA PRO A 39 3.91 -22.57 -0.59
C PRO A 39 4.09 -23.75 0.36
N GLU A 40 3.98 -24.98 -0.14
CA GLU A 40 4.08 -26.21 0.65
C GLU A 40 5.51 -26.45 1.15
N GLY A 41 6.51 -26.18 0.32
CA GLY A 41 7.93 -26.23 0.72
C GLY A 41 8.24 -25.29 1.88
N LEU A 42 7.67 -24.08 1.90
CA LEU A 42 7.81 -23.17 3.05
C LEU A 42 7.21 -23.75 4.34
N ILE A 43 6.05 -24.41 4.26
CA ILE A 43 5.44 -25.08 5.42
C ILE A 43 6.31 -26.26 5.86
N ALA A 44 6.81 -27.07 4.93
CA ALA A 44 7.68 -28.21 5.21
C ALA A 44 9.02 -27.78 5.84
N GLU A 45 9.59 -26.66 5.38
CA GLU A 45 10.76 -25.99 5.96
C GLU A 45 10.49 -25.36 7.33
N LYS A 46 9.22 -25.33 7.78
CA LYS A 46 8.76 -24.63 8.99
C LYS A 46 9.10 -23.14 8.96
N ASP A 47 8.98 -22.50 7.79
CA ASP A 47 9.10 -21.05 7.69
C ASP A 47 8.08 -20.40 8.64
N PRO A 48 8.52 -19.58 9.60
CA PRO A 48 7.64 -19.10 10.67
C PRO A 48 6.52 -18.22 10.14
N ILE A 49 6.74 -17.50 9.02
CA ILE A 49 5.73 -16.65 8.41
C ILE A 49 4.69 -17.53 7.71
N ALA A 50 5.13 -18.51 6.93
CA ALA A 50 4.22 -19.42 6.24
C ALA A 50 3.35 -20.21 7.23
N ILE A 51 3.95 -20.74 8.31
CA ILE A 51 3.21 -21.45 9.38
C ILE A 51 2.19 -20.53 10.05
N GLN A 52 2.58 -19.30 10.40
CA GLN A 52 1.66 -18.34 10.99
C GLN A 52 0.49 -18.04 10.04
N LEU A 53 0.77 -17.77 8.76
CA LEU A 53 -0.27 -17.46 7.78
C LEU A 53 -1.24 -18.63 7.57
N MET A 54 -0.74 -19.87 7.57
CA MET A 54 -1.58 -21.06 7.49
C MET A 54 -2.49 -21.19 8.73
N GLN A 55 -1.95 -20.94 9.92
CA GLN A 55 -2.74 -20.97 11.17
C GLN A 55 -3.81 -19.87 11.17
N GLU A 56 -3.47 -18.67 10.71
CA GLU A 56 -4.41 -17.55 10.55
C GLU A 56 -5.50 -17.82 9.49
N ALA A 57 -5.23 -18.74 8.56
CA ALA A 57 -6.15 -19.19 7.52
C ALA A 57 -6.91 -20.49 7.91
N ASP A 58 -7.13 -20.73 9.21
CA ASP A 58 -7.86 -21.89 9.73
C ASP A 58 -7.26 -23.24 9.29
N ASN A 59 -5.93 -23.29 9.17
CA ASN A 59 -5.15 -24.41 8.64
C ASN A 59 -5.45 -24.77 7.17
N VAL A 60 -6.00 -23.85 6.38
CA VAL A 60 -6.11 -24.00 4.94
C VAL A 60 -4.77 -23.60 4.29
N PRO A 61 -4.00 -24.54 3.70
CA PRO A 61 -2.74 -24.20 3.05
C PRO A 61 -2.99 -23.45 1.74
N MET A 62 -2.10 -22.51 1.42
CA MET A 62 -2.03 -21.96 0.06
C MET A 62 -1.53 -23.06 -0.88
N VAL A 63 -2.25 -23.32 -1.97
CA VAL A 63 -1.87 -24.32 -2.96
C VAL A 63 -0.90 -23.75 -3.98
N SER A 64 0.02 -24.57 -4.49
CA SER A 64 0.79 -24.20 -5.67
C SER A 64 -0.13 -24.12 -6.89
N LEU A 65 0.06 -23.09 -7.71
CA LEU A 65 -0.71 -22.85 -8.93
C LEU A 65 0.09 -23.23 -10.20
N GLU A 66 1.23 -23.90 -10.04
CA GLU A 66 2.14 -24.33 -11.12
C GLU A 66 2.53 -23.20 -12.10
N LEU A 67 2.70 -21.99 -11.56
CA LEU A 67 3.08 -20.82 -12.33
C LEU A 67 4.56 -20.85 -12.72
N SER A 68 4.87 -20.49 -13.95
CA SER A 68 6.24 -20.26 -14.41
C SER A 68 6.89 -19.05 -13.72
N ASP A 69 8.22 -18.99 -13.73
CA ASP A 69 8.98 -17.84 -13.19
C ASP A 69 8.51 -16.50 -13.77
N ALA A 70 8.19 -16.48 -15.06
CA ALA A 70 7.70 -15.28 -15.76
C ALA A 70 6.31 -14.86 -15.25
N GLU A 71 5.41 -15.81 -15.01
CA GLU A 71 4.09 -15.55 -14.46
C GLU A 71 4.17 -15.07 -13.01
N VAL A 72 5.02 -15.66 -12.19
CA VAL A 72 5.25 -15.21 -10.81
C VAL A 72 5.81 -13.79 -10.80
N ALA A 73 6.78 -13.49 -11.66
CA ALA A 73 7.31 -12.14 -11.81
C ALA A 73 6.21 -11.14 -12.24
N ALA A 74 5.33 -11.54 -13.16
CA ALA A 74 4.20 -10.73 -13.61
C ALA A 74 3.19 -10.47 -12.48
N VAL A 75 2.88 -11.48 -11.66
CA VAL A 75 2.00 -11.33 -10.48
C VAL A 75 2.58 -10.33 -9.48
N ILE A 76 3.87 -10.47 -9.14
CA ILE A 76 4.53 -9.55 -8.19
C ILE A 76 4.55 -8.13 -8.77
N SER A 77 4.81 -7.98 -10.07
CA SER A 77 4.78 -6.69 -10.75
C SER A 77 3.38 -6.07 -10.74
N TYR A 78 2.34 -6.88 -10.96
CA TYR A 78 0.94 -6.44 -10.89
C TYR A 78 0.59 -5.92 -9.49
N LEU A 79 0.94 -6.66 -8.43
CA LEU A 79 0.72 -6.24 -7.04
C LEU A 79 1.43 -4.92 -6.74
N LYS A 80 2.69 -4.77 -7.15
CA LYS A 80 3.46 -3.53 -6.98
C LYS A 80 2.80 -2.35 -7.71
N SER A 81 2.34 -2.55 -8.94
CA SER A 81 1.67 -1.50 -9.71
C SER A 81 0.32 -1.09 -9.08
N THR A 82 -0.41 -2.06 -8.53
CA THR A 82 -1.69 -1.81 -7.84
C THR A 82 -1.47 -1.00 -6.56
N GLU A 83 -0.42 -1.32 -5.79
CA GLU A 83 -0.02 -0.55 -4.61
C GLU A 83 0.36 0.90 -4.96
N GLN A 84 1.12 1.11 -6.04
CA GLN A 84 1.48 2.44 -6.51
C GLN A 84 0.25 3.25 -6.94
N GLN A 85 -0.69 2.63 -7.65
CA GLN A 85 -1.95 3.29 -8.05
C GLN A 85 -2.81 3.64 -6.83
N ALA A 86 -2.87 2.77 -5.82
CA ALA A 86 -3.57 3.04 -4.57
C ALA A 86 -2.93 4.22 -3.81
N ALA A 87 -1.59 4.28 -3.75
CA ALA A 87 -0.87 5.39 -3.14
C ALA A 87 -1.12 6.72 -3.87
N VAL A 88 -1.17 6.71 -5.21
CA VAL A 88 -1.52 7.90 -6.02
C VAL A 88 -2.95 8.36 -5.73
N LYS A 89 -3.92 7.44 -5.62
CA LYS A 89 -5.31 7.79 -5.26
C LYS A 89 -5.44 8.34 -3.84
N ALA A 90 -4.60 7.89 -2.90
CA ALA A 90 -4.55 8.43 -1.55
C ALA A 90 -3.83 9.79 -1.47
N GLY A 91 -3.02 10.15 -2.47
CA GLY A 91 -2.44 11.48 -2.64
C GLY A 91 -3.48 12.50 -3.10
N LEU A 92 -3.26 13.78 -2.76
CA LEU A 92 -4.08 14.89 -3.25
C LEU A 92 -4.12 14.86 -4.79
N PRO A 93 -5.31 14.92 -5.42
CA PRO A 93 -5.38 14.94 -6.87
C PRO A 93 -4.70 16.20 -7.40
N SER A 94 -3.89 16.09 -8.46
CA SER A 94 -3.07 17.19 -9.01
C SER A 94 -3.87 18.47 -9.31
N GLN A 95 -5.17 18.35 -9.58
CA GLN A 95 -6.07 19.48 -9.82
C GLN A 95 -6.29 20.37 -8.59
N TYR A 96 -6.06 19.87 -7.37
CA TYR A 96 -6.20 20.64 -6.12
C TYR A 96 -4.92 21.38 -5.73
N ILE A 97 -3.76 20.97 -6.26
CA ILE A 97 -2.46 21.60 -5.98
C ILE A 97 -2.47 23.12 -6.25
N PRO A 98 -2.90 23.62 -7.43
CA PRO A 98 -2.91 25.06 -7.68
C PRO A 98 -3.84 25.82 -6.74
N THR A 99 -5.03 25.28 -6.45
CA THR A 99 -6.01 25.89 -5.54
C THR A 99 -5.48 25.98 -4.11
N LEU A 100 -4.77 24.94 -3.66
CA LEU A 100 -4.14 24.89 -2.33
C LEU A 100 -3.00 25.90 -2.21
N LEU A 101 -2.16 26.02 -3.25
CA LEU A 101 -1.09 27.02 -3.30
C LEU A 101 -1.64 28.45 -3.24
N ILE A 102 -2.70 28.74 -4.01
CA ILE A 102 -3.34 30.06 -4.00
C ILE A 102 -3.91 30.38 -2.61
N SER A 103 -4.61 29.43 -1.99
CA SER A 103 -5.19 29.63 -0.65
C SER A 103 -4.12 29.80 0.43
N ILE A 104 -3.00 29.08 0.36
CA ILE A 104 -1.84 29.28 1.24
C ILE A 104 -1.25 30.69 1.07
N VAL A 105 -1.05 31.16 -0.16
CA VAL A 105 -0.50 32.50 -0.44
C VAL A 105 -1.44 33.60 0.07
N VAL A 106 -2.75 33.44 -0.11
CA VAL A 106 -3.75 34.40 0.41
C VAL A 106 -3.72 34.45 1.94
N LEU A 107 -3.65 33.29 2.61
CA LEU A 107 -3.57 33.23 4.08
C LEU A 107 -2.28 33.89 4.62
N ILE A 108 -1.14 33.65 3.96
CA ILE A 108 0.14 34.30 4.30
C ILE A 108 0.04 35.82 4.07
N GLY A 109 -0.56 36.25 2.96
CA GLY A 109 -0.77 37.66 2.67
C GLY A 109 -1.63 38.36 3.73
N LEU A 110 -2.77 37.77 4.08
CA LEU A 110 -3.68 38.32 5.10
C LEU A 110 -3.04 38.37 6.49
N THR A 111 -2.26 37.36 6.87
CA THR A 111 -1.54 37.35 8.15
C THR A 111 -0.43 38.40 8.20
N LEU A 112 0.32 38.61 7.11
CA LEU A 112 1.33 39.66 7.04
C LEU A 112 0.73 41.07 7.06
N ILE A 113 -0.40 41.29 6.37
CA ILE A 113 -1.14 42.56 6.40
C ILE A 113 -1.65 42.84 7.82
N GLY A 114 -2.24 41.83 8.48
CA GLY A 114 -2.70 41.94 9.86
C GLY A 114 -1.58 42.26 10.84
N LEU A 115 -0.43 41.58 10.72
CA LEU A 115 0.75 41.84 11.56
C LEU A 115 1.30 43.27 11.37
N LYS A 116 1.37 43.74 10.12
CA LYS A 116 1.86 45.08 9.80
C LYS A 116 0.89 46.16 10.28
N ALA A 117 -0.42 45.98 10.11
CA ALA A 117 -1.45 46.88 10.61
C ALA A 117 -1.50 46.92 12.14
N GLY A 118 -1.28 45.77 12.80
CA GLY A 118 -1.17 45.67 14.25
C GLY A 118 0.04 46.44 14.80
N SER A 119 1.23 46.26 14.22
CA SER A 119 2.44 46.97 14.69
C SER A 119 2.34 48.49 14.55
N LYS A 120 1.58 49.00 13.57
CA LYS A 120 1.41 50.43 13.31
C LYS A 120 0.52 51.15 14.34
N ASN A 121 -0.28 50.39 15.11
CA ASN A 121 -1.18 50.92 16.14
C ASN A 121 -0.65 50.68 17.57
N VAL A 122 0.51 50.04 17.73
CA VAL A 122 1.21 49.83 19.01
C VAL A 122 2.39 50.80 19.11
N ASP A 123 2.13 52.10 18.91
CA ASP A 123 3.01 53.13 19.49
C ASP A 123 2.49 53.37 20.91
N VAL A 124 3.12 52.69 21.87
CA VAL A 124 2.82 52.82 23.30
C VAL A 124 3.21 54.23 23.72
N ARG A 125 2.21 55.02 24.10
CA ARG A 125 2.36 56.34 24.70
C ARG A 125 2.78 56.23 26.16
#